data_AF-A0A662U6K8-F1
#
_entry.id   AF-A0A662U6K8-F1
#
_cell.length_a   1.000
_cell.length_b   1.000
_cell.length_c   1.000
_cell.angle_alpha   90.00
_cell.angle_beta   90.00
_cell.angle_gamma   90.00
#
_symmetry.space_group_name_H-M   'P 1'
#
loop_
_entity.id
_entity.type
_entity.pdbx_description
1 polymer ?
#
loop_
_entity_poly.entity_id
_entity_poly.type
_entity_poly.pdbx_seq_one_letter_code
_entity_poly.pdbx_strand_id
1 'polypeptide(L)' 'DVHEQEPLPLDHPLYKFKNVILTPHTGSASWEARTKMAEIVAKNLIAFAEGKIPPTLVNKEVVNVRKPGFKQ' A
#
# COMPACT_ATOMS: atom_id res chain seq x y z
N ASP A 1 4.72 15.32 1.62
CA ASP A 1 4.63 13.95 2.17
C ASP A 1 5.30 12.95 1.24
N VAL A 2 4.93 12.93 -0.04
CA VAL A 2 5.61 12.09 -1.05
C VAL A 2 6.68 12.87 -1.81
N HIS A 3 7.68 12.15 -2.31
CA HIS A 3 8.74 12.69 -3.17
C HIS A 3 8.97 11.73 -4.35
N GLU A 4 9.54 12.21 -5.47
CA GLU A 4 9.84 11.34 -6.62
C GLU A 4 10.87 10.25 -6.28
N GLN A 5 11.87 10.61 -5.47
CA GLN A 5 12.83 9.67 -4.89
C GLN A 5 12.63 9.62 -3.37
N GLU A 6 12.51 8.41 -2.83
CA GLU A 6 12.36 8.17 -1.39
C GLU A 6 13.46 7.22 -0.88
N PRO A 7 14.23 7.59 0.16
CA PRO A 7 14.16 8.85 0.90
C PRO A 7 14.66 10.04 0.06
N LEU A 8 14.24 11.25 0.43
CA LEU A 8 14.70 12.47 -0.23
C LEU A 8 16.22 12.64 0.01
N PRO A 9 17.05 12.86 -1.04
CA PRO A 9 18.50 13.06 -0.89
C PRO A 9 18.84 14.22 0.05
N LEU A 10 19.82 14.04 0.95
CA LEU A 10 20.11 15.00 2.02
C LEU A 10 20.56 16.40 1.52
N ASP A 11 21.07 16.48 0.30
CA ASP A 11 21.49 17.72 -0.36
C ASP A 11 20.37 18.37 -1.20
N HIS A 12 19.16 17.81 -1.19
CA HIS A 12 18.05 18.26 -2.02
C HIS A 12 17.63 19.72 -1.71
N PRO A 13 17.41 20.58 -2.72
CA PRO A 13 17.09 22.00 -2.52
C PRO A 13 15.86 22.28 -1.65
N LEU A 14 14.90 21.36 -1.62
CA LEU A 14 13.67 21.52 -0.83
C LEU A 14 13.92 21.75 0.66
N TYR A 15 15.02 21.24 1.22
CA TYR A 15 15.39 21.48 2.62
C TYR A 15 15.72 22.95 2.93
N LYS A 16 15.96 23.79 1.91
CA LYS A 16 16.36 25.20 2.08
C LYS A 16 15.17 26.16 2.06
N PHE A 17 13.99 25.75 1.60
CA PHE A 17 12.83 26.62 1.48
C PHE A 17 12.07 26.76 2.79
N LYS A 18 11.91 28.01 3.28
CA LYS A 18 11.15 28.31 4.51
C LYS A 18 9.63 28.20 4.36
N ASN A 19 9.14 28.16 3.13
CA ASN A 19 7.73 28.10 2.77
C ASN A 19 7.26 26.69 2.41
N VAL A 20 8.06 25.66 2.74
CA VAL A 20 7.76 24.25 2.45
C VAL A 20 7.81 23.45 3.74
N ILE A 21 6.81 22.59 3.95
CA ILE A 21 6.80 21.58 5.01
C ILE A 21 6.99 20.22 4.37
N LEU A 22 8.00 19.48 4.84
CA LEU A 22 8.33 18.13 4.38
C LEU A 22 7.96 17.11 5.45
N THR A 23 7.39 15.99 5.03
CA THR A 23 7.07 14.84 5.88
C THR A 23 7.52 13.57 5.15
N PRO A 24 8.02 12.53 5.86
CA PRO A 24 8.68 11.39 5.23
C PRO A 24 7.69 10.27 4.85
N HIS A 25 6.77 10.55 3.92
CA HIS A 25 5.73 9.61 3.46
C HIS A 25 4.97 8.95 4.62
N THR A 26 4.45 9.79 5.51
CA THR A 26 3.79 9.37 6.75
C THR A 26 2.27 9.57 6.74
N GLY A 27 1.67 9.88 5.59
CA GLY A 27 0.22 10.15 5.49
C GLY A 27 -0.66 9.04 6.06
N SER A 28 -0.27 7.76 5.93
CA SER A 28 -1.01 6.61 6.48
C SER A 28 -0.51 6.14 7.86
N ALA A 29 0.44 6.86 8.47
CA ALA A 29 1.16 6.41 9.66
C ALA A 29 0.42 6.65 10.99
N SER A 30 -0.91 6.53 11.02
CA SER A 30 -1.68 6.49 12.27
C SER A 30 -1.86 5.05 12.78
N TRP A 31 -2.10 4.89 14.08
CA TRP A 31 -2.36 3.59 14.69
C TRP A 31 -3.57 2.89 14.07
N GLU A 32 -4.66 3.63 13.87
CA GLU A 32 -5.91 3.13 13.32
C GLU A 32 -5.76 2.72 11.85
N ALA A 33 -5.10 3.55 11.04
CA ALA A 33 -4.88 3.27 9.63
C ALA A 33 -3.98 2.02 9.47
N ARG A 34 -2.85 1.95 10.18
CA ARG A 34 -1.95 0.80 10.10
C ARG A 34 -2.58 -0.50 10.59
N THR A 35 -3.38 -0.45 11.65
CA THR A 35 -4.13 -1.62 12.14
C THR A 35 -5.13 -2.12 11.09
N LYS A 36 -5.94 -1.22 10.52
CA LYS A 36 -6.92 -1.58 9.48
C LYS A 36 -6.27 -2.09 8.21
N MET A 37 -5.14 -1.51 7.79
CA MET A 37 -4.38 -1.98 6.63
C MET A 37 -3.90 -3.43 6.85
N ALA A 38 -3.35 -3.75 8.03
CA ALA A 38 -2.93 -5.11 8.35
C ALA A 38 -4.10 -6.12 8.31
N GLU A 39 -5.26 -5.75 8.86
CA GLU A 39 -6.47 -6.58 8.77
C GLU A 39 -6.93 -6.80 7.33
N ILE A 40 -6.91 -5.76 6.49
CA ILE A 40 -7.30 -5.86 5.08
C ILE A 40 -6.36 -6.81 4.34
N VAL A 41 -5.05 -6.73 4.58
CA VAL A 41 -4.07 -7.66 3.99
C VAL A 41 -4.40 -9.10 4.39
N ALA A 42 -4.61 -9.37 5.68
CA ALA A 42 -4.98 -10.70 6.16
C ALA A 42 -6.28 -11.21 5.52
N LYS A 43 -7.33 -10.37 5.47
CA LYS A 43 -8.63 -10.71 4.85
C LYS A 43 -8.49 -11.06 3.37
N ASN A 44 -7.67 -10.33 2.62
CA ASN A 44 -7.42 -10.62 1.20
C ASN A 44 -6.71 -11.97 1.01
N LEU A 45 -5.68 -12.26 1.82
CA LEU A 45 -4.94 -13.52 1.73
C LEU A 45 -5.79 -14.73 2.13
N ILE A 46 -6.60 -14.60 3.19
CA ILE A 46 -7.54 -15.64 3.61
C ILE A 46 -8.58 -15.90 2.52
N ALA A 47 -9.19 -14.85 1.95
CA ALA A 47 -10.13 -14.99 0.86
C ALA A 47 -9.50 -15.74 -0.33
N PHE A 48 -8.26 -15.39 -0.70
CA PHE A 48 -7.54 -16.10 -1.76
C PHE A 48 -7.31 -17.58 -1.42
N ALA A 49 -6.87 -17.88 -0.18
CA ALA A 49 -6.64 -19.25 0.29
C ALA A 49 -7.91 -20.11 0.23
N GLU A 50 -9.06 -19.51 0.50
CA GLU A 50 -10.39 -20.13 0.43
C GLU A 50 -10.96 -20.22 -1.00
N GLY A 51 -10.20 -19.81 -2.03
CA GLY A 51 -10.68 -19.81 -3.42
C GLY A 51 -11.71 -18.72 -3.71
N LYS A 52 -11.78 -17.68 -2.89
CA LYS A 52 -12.64 -16.50 -3.08
C LYS A 52 -11.85 -15.35 -3.70
N ILE A 53 -12.55 -14.44 -4.37
CA ILE A 53 -11.92 -13.23 -4.93
C ILE A 53 -11.52 -12.31 -3.76
N PRO A 54 -10.26 -11.86 -3.66
CA PRO A 54 -9.83 -10.94 -2.61
C PRO A 54 -10.66 -9.63 -2.64
N PRO A 55 -11.14 -9.12 -1.48
CA PRO A 55 -12.05 -7.97 -1.44
C PRO A 55 -11.52 -6.69 -2.10
N THR A 56 -10.20 -6.47 -2.08
CA THR A 56 -9.56 -5.27 -2.67
C THR A 56 -8.66 -5.63 -3.85
N LEU A 57 -9.03 -6.64 -4.64
CA LEU A 57 -8.31 -7.02 -5.86
C LEU A 57 -8.34 -5.87 -6.89
N VAL A 58 -7.15 -5.45 -7.34
CA VAL A 58 -6.97 -4.33 -8.28
C VAL A 58 -7.10 -4.81 -9.72
N ASN A 59 -6.31 -5.81 -10.12
CA ASN A 59 -6.28 -6.41 -11.45
C ASN A 59 -7.35 -7.49 -11.63
N LYS A 60 -8.62 -7.08 -11.60
CA LYS A 60 -9.80 -8.00 -11.57
C LYS A 60 -9.86 -8.97 -12.75
N GLU A 61 -9.34 -8.58 -13.90
CA GLU A 61 -9.25 -9.39 -15.12
C GLU A 61 -8.42 -10.67 -14.93
N VAL A 62 -7.53 -10.71 -13.94
CA VAL A 62 -6.70 -11.90 -13.65
C VAL A 62 -7.55 -13.13 -13.31
N VAL A 63 -8.78 -12.95 -12.81
CA VAL A 63 -9.71 -14.03 -12.47
C VAL A 63 -10.16 -14.83 -13.70
N ASN A 64 -10.02 -14.27 -14.90
CA ASN A 64 -10.27 -14.97 -16.17
C ASN A 64 -9.05 -15.77 -16.62
N VAL A 65 -7.85 -15.37 -16.21
CA VAL A 65 -6.59 -16.08 -16.50
C VAL A 65 -6.38 -17.22 -15.50
N ARG A 66 -6.65 -16.97 -14.21
CA ARG A 66 -6.40 -17.92 -13.12
C ARG A 66 -7.41 -17.69 -11.99
N LYS A 67 -8.11 -18.76 -11.58
CA LYS A 67 -9.02 -18.70 -10.42
C LYS A 67 -8.21 -18.59 -9.11
N PRO A 68 -8.75 -17.91 -8.08
CA PRO A 68 -8.09 -17.78 -6.77
C PRO A 68 -7.93 -19.15 -6.08
N GLY A 69 -6.91 -19.28 -5.24
CA GLY A 69 -6.57 -20.53 -4.54
C GLY A 69 -5.12 -20.96 -4.75
N PHE A 70 -4.50 -21.53 -3.71
CA PHE A 70 -3.11 -22.02 -3.75
C PHE A 70 -2.97 -23.39 -4.40
N LYS A 71 -3.94 -24.27 -4.19
CA LYS A 71 -3.99 -25.59 -4.84
C LYS A 71 -4.84 -25.43 -6.09
N GLN A 72 -4.22 -25.67 -7.24
CA GLN A 72 -4.87 -25.73 -8.54
C GLN A 72 -4.61 -27.09 -9.13
#